data_AF-A0A1Y2LHA7-F1
#
_entry.id   AF-A0A1Y2LHA7-F1
#
_cell.length_a   1.000
_cell.length_b   1.000
_cell.length_c   1.000
_cell.angle_alpha   90.00
_cell.angle_beta   90.00
_cell.angle_gamma   90.00
#
_symmetry.space_group_name_H-M   'P 1'
#
loop_
_entity.id
_entity.type
_entity.pdbx_description
1 polymer ?
#
loop_
_entity_poly.entity_id
_entity_poly.type
_entity_poly.pdbx_seq_one_letter_code
_entity_poly.pdbx_strand_id
1 'polypeptide(L)'
;MTISINLTADSSGNGVDLHGALEDFNNNFSLGSGNHGTFYTGLTDTTTSYGGTHFYAEDQDSSSSYTGGVLASAGDTNFAYDLATHTITGNLDALSFGETLGYNSTFTAHEFTDSSIDISGLDLSDSDTNGVLVDIYTGSTDTLESVFDSEGVEINGSTGADVIGGWAGDDVLTGNGGADTFEFDTSASFGDDTVTDFDDGTDVLDIDFASVTIADDGDGNALITHANGTVTLTGVDFTDLDASDFV
;
A
#
# COMPACT_ATOMS: atom_id res chain seq x y z
N MET A 1 -14.09 4.78 6.61
CA MET A 1 -14.10 3.56 5.79
C MET A 1 -12.80 2.83 6.12
N THR A 2 -12.67 1.54 5.84
CA THR A 2 -11.37 0.86 6.05
C THR A 2 -10.56 1.03 4.76
N ILE A 3 -9.34 1.56 4.87
CA ILE A 3 -8.41 1.62 3.75
C ILE A 3 -7.97 0.19 3.43
N SER A 4 -8.03 -0.20 2.17
CA SER A 4 -7.64 -1.54 1.73
C SER A 4 -6.49 -1.47 0.72
N ILE A 5 -5.45 -2.26 0.97
CA ILE A 5 -4.30 -2.47 0.11
C ILE A 5 -4.37 -3.91 -0.39
N ASN A 6 -4.36 -4.09 -1.72
CA ASN A 6 -4.38 -5.39 -2.35
C ASN A 6 -3.09 -5.58 -3.16
N LEU A 7 -2.36 -6.66 -2.86
CA LEU A 7 -1.13 -7.02 -3.53
C LEU A 7 -1.42 -8.01 -4.65
N THR A 8 -0.70 -7.89 -5.75
CA THR A 8 -0.82 -8.80 -6.90
C THR A 8 0.55 -9.36 -7.26
N ALA A 9 0.63 -10.69 -7.28
CA ALA A 9 1.84 -11.41 -7.65
C ALA A 9 2.17 -11.14 -9.11
N ASP A 10 3.47 -11.12 -9.42
CA ASP A 10 3.92 -10.94 -10.79
C ASP A 10 3.50 -12.13 -11.68
N SER A 11 3.71 -11.98 -13.00
CA SER A 11 3.37 -13.04 -13.96
C SER A 11 4.14 -14.36 -13.77
N SER A 12 5.20 -14.37 -12.95
CA SER A 12 5.97 -15.55 -12.57
C SER A 12 5.46 -16.18 -11.26
N GLY A 13 4.51 -15.54 -10.58
CA GLY A 13 3.97 -15.94 -9.29
C GLY A 13 4.85 -15.52 -8.10
N ASN A 14 5.76 -14.56 -8.29
CA ASN A 14 6.48 -13.96 -7.16
C ASN A 14 5.54 -12.99 -6.44
N GLY A 15 5.55 -13.01 -5.11
CA GLY A 15 4.81 -12.04 -4.31
C GLY A 15 5.47 -10.66 -4.31
N VAL A 16 4.92 -9.77 -3.50
CA VAL A 16 5.24 -8.36 -3.41
C VAL A 16 5.88 -8.09 -2.05
N ASP A 17 7.03 -7.41 -2.08
CA ASP A 17 7.57 -6.73 -0.91
C ASP A 17 6.97 -5.33 -0.86
N LEU A 18 5.96 -5.13 0.01
CA LEU A 18 5.14 -3.91 0.03
C LEU A 18 5.99 -2.67 0.35
N HIS A 19 6.67 -2.68 1.49
CA HIS A 19 7.52 -1.56 1.91
C HIS A 19 8.72 -1.38 0.98
N GLY A 20 9.32 -2.49 0.51
CA GLY A 20 10.40 -2.43 -0.48
C GLY A 20 9.97 -1.78 -1.81
N ALA A 21 8.75 -2.05 -2.29
CA ALA A 21 8.22 -1.43 -3.51
C ALA A 21 7.94 0.07 -3.33
N LEU A 22 7.40 0.49 -2.18
CA LEU A 22 7.20 1.90 -1.87
C LEU A 22 8.54 2.64 -1.67
N GLU A 23 9.52 2.01 -1.02
CA GLU A 23 10.87 2.54 -0.88
C GLU A 23 11.57 2.69 -2.25
N ASP A 24 11.42 1.72 -3.15
CA ASP A 24 11.98 1.81 -4.51
C ASP A 24 11.36 2.99 -5.28
N PHE A 25 10.04 3.18 -5.18
CA PHE A 25 9.38 4.37 -5.73
C PHE A 25 9.96 5.66 -5.13
N ASN A 26 10.01 5.78 -3.80
CA ASN A 26 10.48 6.99 -3.12
C ASN A 26 11.93 7.36 -3.45
N ASN A 27 12.78 6.36 -3.66
CA ASN A 27 14.20 6.57 -3.95
C ASN A 27 14.48 6.85 -5.42
N ASN A 28 13.68 6.28 -6.33
CA ASN A 28 14.05 6.17 -7.74
C ASN A 28 13.06 6.79 -8.73
N PHE A 29 11.82 7.09 -8.32
CA PHE A 29 10.84 7.72 -9.20
C PHE A 29 11.16 9.20 -9.45
N SER A 30 11.04 9.62 -10.71
CA SER A 30 11.02 11.03 -11.07
C SER A 30 10.11 11.29 -12.27
N LEU A 31 9.14 12.18 -12.13
CA LEU A 31 8.37 12.69 -13.28
C LEU A 31 9.24 13.38 -14.34
N GLY A 32 10.47 13.77 -13.99
CA GLY A 32 11.36 14.48 -14.88
C GLY A 32 10.99 15.96 -15.08
N SER A 33 11.94 16.73 -15.63
CA SER A 33 11.77 18.17 -15.76
C SER A 33 10.74 18.55 -16.83
N GLY A 34 9.69 19.27 -16.42
CA GLY A 34 8.68 19.84 -17.33
C GLY A 34 7.54 18.88 -17.69
N ASN A 35 7.55 17.68 -17.11
CA ASN A 35 6.38 16.81 -17.06
C ASN A 35 5.51 17.22 -15.86
N HIS A 36 4.19 17.14 -16.03
CA HIS A 36 3.24 17.42 -14.95
C HIS A 36 2.28 16.29 -14.66
N GLY A 37 2.57 15.09 -15.16
CA GLY A 37 1.61 14.00 -15.20
C GLY A 37 0.48 14.28 -16.18
N THR A 38 -0.47 13.36 -16.23
CA THR A 38 -1.61 13.41 -17.15
C THR A 38 -2.91 13.28 -16.36
N PHE A 39 -3.86 14.17 -16.58
CA PHE A 39 -5.22 13.97 -16.07
C PHE A 39 -6.08 13.25 -17.10
N TYR A 40 -6.93 12.35 -16.63
CA TYR A 40 -7.93 11.68 -17.48
C TYR A 40 -9.33 11.86 -16.92
N THR A 41 -10.32 12.01 -17.79
CA THR A 41 -11.75 11.84 -17.46
C THR A 41 -12.30 10.67 -18.27
N GLY A 42 -12.56 9.56 -17.59
CA GLY A 42 -12.73 8.27 -18.26
C GLY A 42 -11.48 7.92 -19.07
N LEU A 43 -11.64 7.75 -20.39
CA LEU A 43 -10.52 7.48 -21.32
C LEU A 43 -9.93 8.73 -21.99
N THR A 44 -10.44 9.91 -21.68
CA THR A 44 -10.03 11.15 -22.37
C THR A 44 -8.94 11.84 -21.58
N ASP A 45 -7.81 12.14 -22.21
CA ASP A 45 -6.79 13.05 -21.67
C ASP A 45 -7.39 14.46 -21.50
N THR A 46 -7.51 14.88 -20.24
CA THR A 46 -8.05 16.17 -19.81
C THR A 46 -6.99 17.04 -19.14
N THR A 47 -5.71 16.79 -19.38
CA THR A 47 -4.59 17.55 -18.78
C THR A 47 -4.68 19.05 -19.08
N THR A 48 -5.11 19.41 -20.29
CA THR A 48 -5.33 20.82 -20.68
C THR A 48 -6.51 21.49 -19.97
N SER A 49 -7.37 20.71 -19.33
CA SER A 49 -8.47 21.18 -18.47
C SER A 49 -8.07 21.23 -16.99
N TYR A 50 -6.83 20.86 -16.65
CA TYR A 50 -6.30 20.87 -15.29
C TYR A 50 -7.12 20.03 -14.29
N GLY A 51 -7.61 18.87 -14.72
CA GLY A 51 -8.40 18.01 -13.83
C GLY A 51 -9.00 16.81 -14.53
N GLY A 52 -9.51 15.87 -13.74
CA GLY A 52 -10.05 14.61 -14.23
C GLY A 52 -10.45 13.64 -13.12
N THR A 53 -10.97 12.48 -13.52
CA THR A 53 -11.22 11.36 -12.62
C THR A 53 -9.96 10.58 -12.28
N HIS A 54 -8.88 10.72 -13.03
CA HIS A 54 -7.59 10.11 -12.71
C HIS A 54 -6.44 11.10 -12.90
N PHE A 55 -5.36 10.88 -12.16
CA PHE A 55 -4.06 11.51 -12.36
C PHE A 55 -3.00 10.42 -12.51
N TYR A 56 -2.29 10.43 -13.63
CA TYR A 56 -1.25 9.47 -13.95
C TYR A 56 0.13 10.14 -13.92
N ALA A 57 1.05 9.54 -13.17
CA ALA A 57 2.44 9.95 -13.05
C ALA A 57 3.35 8.79 -13.47
N GLU A 58 4.11 8.96 -14.54
CA GLU A 58 5.01 7.94 -15.10
C GLU A 58 6.46 8.31 -14.79
N ASP A 59 7.26 7.35 -14.36
CA ASP A 59 8.69 7.58 -14.20
C ASP A 59 9.34 8.02 -15.52
N GLN A 60 10.23 8.99 -15.43
CA GLN A 60 11.04 9.48 -16.53
C GLN A 60 12.54 9.44 -16.17
N ASP A 61 12.91 8.89 -15.01
CA ASP A 61 14.31 8.78 -14.61
C ASP A 61 14.98 7.54 -15.24
N SER A 62 15.61 7.76 -16.39
CA SER A 62 16.47 6.75 -17.01
C SER A 62 17.77 6.42 -16.22
N SER A 63 18.01 7.05 -15.07
CA SER A 63 19.22 6.84 -14.25
C SER A 63 19.09 5.73 -13.21
N SER A 64 17.86 5.32 -12.88
CA SER A 64 17.54 4.22 -11.98
C SER A 64 17.08 2.98 -12.78
N SER A 65 16.81 1.88 -12.08
CA SER A 65 16.15 0.69 -12.65
C SER A 65 14.63 0.70 -12.49
N TYR A 66 14.08 1.71 -11.80
CA TYR A 66 12.66 1.82 -11.57
C TYR A 66 11.96 2.19 -12.88
N THR A 67 10.88 1.50 -13.22
CA THR A 67 10.12 1.71 -14.47
C THR A 67 8.62 1.87 -14.24
N GLY A 68 8.21 2.02 -12.98
CA GLY A 68 6.81 2.12 -12.61
C GLY A 68 6.19 3.50 -12.83
N GLY A 69 4.90 3.55 -12.56
CA GLY A 69 4.11 4.76 -12.46
C GLY A 69 3.03 4.61 -11.40
N VAL A 70 2.37 5.72 -11.13
CA VAL A 70 1.29 5.82 -10.15
C VAL A 70 0.04 6.34 -10.84
N LEU A 71 -1.08 5.68 -10.59
CA LEU A 71 -2.39 6.09 -11.07
C LEU A 71 -3.28 6.40 -9.87
N ALA A 72 -3.52 7.68 -9.63
CA ALA A 72 -4.49 8.14 -8.66
C ALA A 72 -5.89 8.19 -9.28
N SER A 73 -6.87 7.74 -8.52
CA SER A 73 -8.28 7.69 -8.92
C SER A 73 -9.13 8.52 -7.97
N ALA A 74 -9.97 9.36 -8.54
CA ALA A 74 -10.90 10.19 -7.80
C ALA A 74 -12.16 9.42 -7.43
N GLY A 75 -12.66 9.61 -6.21
CA GLY A 75 -13.95 9.08 -5.77
C GLY A 75 -15.10 10.02 -6.12
N ASP A 76 -15.71 10.63 -5.09
CA ASP A 76 -16.93 11.42 -5.21
C ASP A 76 -16.75 12.73 -6.00
N THR A 77 -15.55 13.30 -5.99
CA THR A 77 -15.24 14.55 -6.69
C THR A 77 -13.95 14.45 -7.48
N ASN A 78 -14.04 14.78 -8.77
CA ASN A 78 -12.89 14.80 -9.67
C ASN A 78 -11.76 15.69 -9.15
N PHE A 79 -10.54 15.31 -9.47
CA PHE A 79 -9.38 16.16 -9.27
C PHE A 79 -9.50 17.44 -10.09
N ALA A 80 -9.11 18.55 -9.49
CA ALA A 80 -9.02 19.85 -10.14
C ALA A 80 -7.80 20.60 -9.61
N TYR A 81 -6.87 20.90 -10.49
CA TYR A 81 -5.69 21.69 -10.22
C TYR A 81 -5.97 23.18 -10.45
N ASP A 82 -5.71 23.98 -9.42
CA ASP A 82 -5.86 25.43 -9.47
C ASP A 82 -4.53 26.11 -9.82
N LEU A 83 -4.53 26.87 -10.93
CA LEU A 83 -3.33 27.57 -11.43
C LEU A 83 -2.89 28.76 -10.59
N ALA A 84 -3.76 29.32 -9.74
CA ALA A 84 -3.44 30.46 -8.89
C ALA A 84 -2.84 30.02 -7.56
N THR A 85 -3.33 28.94 -6.98
CA THR A 85 -2.85 28.40 -5.70
C THR A 85 -1.85 27.27 -5.86
N HIS A 86 -1.73 26.68 -7.05
CA HIS A 86 -0.90 25.49 -7.30
C HIS A 86 -1.28 24.31 -6.40
N THR A 87 -2.58 24.10 -6.21
CA THR A 87 -3.11 23.02 -5.38
C THR A 87 -4.07 22.15 -6.17
N ILE A 88 -4.14 20.87 -5.83
CA ILE A 88 -5.09 19.91 -6.38
C ILE A 88 -6.19 19.68 -5.35
N THR A 89 -7.43 20.01 -5.71
CA THR A 89 -8.63 19.64 -4.93
C THR A 89 -9.27 18.39 -5.51
N GLY A 90 -10.22 17.81 -4.79
CA GLY A 90 -10.96 16.63 -5.19
C GLY A 90 -10.91 15.59 -4.09
N ASN A 91 -11.44 14.41 -4.38
CA ASN A 91 -11.48 13.30 -3.45
C ASN A 91 -10.58 12.18 -3.96
N LEU A 92 -9.43 11.98 -3.32
CA LEU A 92 -8.54 10.87 -3.65
C LEU A 92 -9.06 9.61 -2.96
N ASP A 93 -9.52 8.65 -3.74
CA ASP A 93 -10.15 7.43 -3.22
C ASP A 93 -9.28 6.19 -3.43
N ALA A 94 -8.47 6.17 -4.49
CA ALA A 94 -7.59 5.04 -4.78
C ALA A 94 -6.26 5.46 -5.41
N LEU A 95 -5.24 4.64 -5.21
CA LEU A 95 -3.91 4.74 -5.81
C LEU A 95 -3.46 3.35 -6.25
N SER A 96 -2.92 3.25 -7.46
CA SER A 96 -2.32 2.01 -7.97
C SER A 96 -0.87 2.26 -8.38
N PHE A 97 0.01 1.29 -8.14
CA PHE A 97 1.39 1.26 -8.59
C PHE A 97 1.58 0.13 -9.60
N GLY A 98 2.12 0.44 -10.78
CA GLY A 98 2.33 -0.53 -11.86
C GLY A 98 3.12 0.07 -13.01
N GLU A 99 3.38 -0.69 -14.09
CA GLU A 99 4.21 -0.24 -15.20
C GLU A 99 3.40 -0.03 -16.49
N THR A 100 2.42 -0.89 -16.75
CA THR A 100 1.70 -0.93 -18.03
C THR A 100 0.33 -0.28 -17.89
N LEU A 101 0.26 1.01 -18.23
CA LEU A 101 -1.03 1.72 -18.28
C LEU A 101 -1.91 1.17 -19.42
N GLY A 102 -3.05 0.60 -19.04
CA GLY A 102 -4.06 0.05 -19.93
C GLY A 102 -5.44 0.64 -19.66
N TYR A 103 -6.44 -0.23 -19.73
CA TYR A 103 -7.85 0.11 -19.56
C TYR A 103 -8.56 -0.97 -18.78
N ASN A 104 -9.53 -0.55 -17.98
CA ASN A 104 -10.41 -1.50 -17.32
C ASN A 104 -11.19 -2.37 -18.30
N SER A 105 -11.64 -3.53 -17.81
CA SER A 105 -12.36 -4.53 -18.61
C SER A 105 -13.61 -4.00 -19.33
N THR A 106 -14.16 -2.87 -18.89
CA THR A 106 -15.32 -2.20 -19.49
C THR A 106 -14.96 -1.05 -20.43
N PHE A 107 -13.67 -0.73 -20.59
CA PHE A 107 -13.14 0.40 -21.35
C PHE A 107 -13.78 1.73 -20.94
N THR A 108 -13.86 1.98 -19.64
CA THR A 108 -14.44 3.21 -19.07
C THR A 108 -13.42 4.07 -18.34
N ALA A 109 -12.32 3.50 -17.88
CA ALA A 109 -11.24 4.17 -17.17
C ALA A 109 -9.88 3.54 -17.50
N HIS A 110 -8.80 4.26 -17.19
CA HIS A 110 -7.45 3.71 -17.17
C HIS A 110 -7.23 2.87 -15.91
N GLU A 111 -6.38 1.85 -16.03
CA GLU A 111 -5.87 1.03 -14.93
C GLU A 111 -4.47 0.55 -15.30
N PHE A 112 -3.68 0.08 -14.33
CA PHE A 112 -2.52 -0.74 -14.65
C PHE A 112 -2.96 -2.17 -14.90
N THR A 113 -2.44 -2.79 -15.96
CA THR A 113 -2.74 -4.22 -16.24
C THR A 113 -1.84 -5.18 -15.46
N ASP A 114 -0.88 -4.61 -14.74
CA ASP A 114 0.20 -5.25 -14.01
C ASP A 114 0.46 -4.51 -12.69
N SER A 115 -0.58 -3.91 -12.08
CA SER A 115 -0.43 -3.30 -10.76
C SER A 115 0.08 -4.34 -9.77
N SER A 116 1.09 -3.97 -8.98
CA SER A 116 1.57 -4.78 -7.86
C SER A 116 0.87 -4.39 -6.56
N ILE A 117 0.47 -3.12 -6.44
CA ILE A 117 -0.17 -2.53 -5.26
C ILE A 117 -1.37 -1.73 -5.72
N ASP A 118 -2.55 -2.09 -5.21
CA ASP A 118 -3.80 -1.35 -5.40
C ASP A 118 -4.38 -0.93 -4.04
N ILE A 119 -4.45 0.38 -3.82
CA ILE A 119 -4.94 1.02 -2.60
C ILE A 119 -6.31 1.62 -2.89
N SER A 120 -7.28 1.40 -2.00
CA SER A 120 -8.64 1.89 -2.16
C SER A 120 -9.29 2.27 -0.83
N GLY A 121 -10.37 3.05 -0.90
CA GLY A 121 -11.11 3.50 0.28
C GLY A 121 -10.39 4.60 1.06
N LEU A 122 -9.46 5.31 0.42
CA LEU A 122 -8.73 6.44 1.00
C LEU A 122 -9.68 7.57 1.40
N ASP A 123 -10.69 7.86 0.57
CA ASP A 123 -11.68 8.94 0.76
C ASP A 123 -11.08 10.28 1.25
N LEU A 124 -9.85 10.60 0.83
CA LEU A 124 -9.15 11.81 1.25
C LEU A 124 -9.75 13.02 0.53
N SER A 125 -9.67 14.20 1.15
CA SER A 125 -10.19 15.43 0.57
C SER A 125 -9.31 16.64 0.89
N ASP A 126 -9.57 17.74 0.20
CA ASP A 126 -8.95 19.05 0.47
C ASP A 126 -7.41 18.99 0.56
N SER A 127 -6.84 19.31 1.74
CA SER A 127 -5.40 19.37 1.96
C SER A 127 -4.72 18.01 1.82
N ASP A 128 -5.44 16.93 2.11
CA ASP A 128 -4.85 15.60 2.22
C ASP A 128 -4.74 14.99 0.82
N THR A 129 -5.79 15.13 0.00
CA THR A 129 -5.71 14.89 -1.46
C THR A 129 -4.57 15.67 -2.09
N ASN A 130 -4.46 16.96 -1.77
CA ASN A 130 -3.39 17.79 -2.30
C ASN A 130 -2.01 17.28 -1.86
N GLY A 131 -1.84 16.96 -0.58
CA GLY A 131 -0.57 16.48 -0.03
C GLY A 131 -0.10 15.22 -0.72
N VAL A 132 -0.95 14.19 -0.76
CA VAL A 132 -0.61 12.92 -1.40
C VAL A 132 -0.27 13.10 -2.88
N LEU A 133 -1.07 13.84 -3.65
CA LEU A 133 -0.78 14.03 -5.09
C LEU A 133 0.46 14.87 -5.35
N VAL A 134 0.82 15.79 -4.45
CA VAL A 134 2.08 16.55 -4.53
C VAL A 134 3.27 15.65 -4.18
N ASP A 135 3.15 14.79 -3.18
CA ASP A 135 4.21 13.85 -2.82
C ASP A 135 4.49 12.88 -3.98
N ILE A 136 3.43 12.29 -4.56
CA ILE A 136 3.54 11.47 -5.77
C ILE A 136 4.20 12.24 -6.92
N TYR A 137 3.83 13.51 -7.13
CA TYR A 137 4.47 14.36 -8.13
C TYR A 137 6.00 14.50 -7.90
N THR A 138 6.43 14.47 -6.65
CA THR A 138 7.85 14.58 -6.26
C THR A 138 8.57 13.26 -6.02
N GLY A 139 7.88 12.11 -6.16
CA GLY A 139 8.43 10.79 -5.84
C GLY A 139 8.51 10.51 -4.34
N SER A 140 7.42 10.74 -3.62
CA SER A 140 7.30 10.44 -2.20
C SER A 140 5.90 9.90 -1.88
N THR A 141 5.80 9.07 -0.84
CA THR A 141 4.56 8.56 -0.26
C THR A 141 4.32 9.04 1.17
N ASP A 142 5.12 9.98 1.68
CA ASP A 142 5.12 10.38 3.09
C ASP A 142 3.73 10.79 3.61
N THR A 143 2.99 11.63 2.89
CA THR A 143 1.63 12.03 3.32
C THR A 143 0.66 10.85 3.29
N LEU A 144 0.80 9.93 2.33
CA LEU A 144 -0.04 8.74 2.22
C LEU A 144 0.20 7.81 3.42
N GLU A 145 1.46 7.53 3.73
CA GLU A 145 1.85 6.67 4.85
C GLU A 145 1.47 7.30 6.20
N SER A 146 1.53 8.63 6.32
CA SER A 146 1.01 9.31 7.52
C SER A 146 -0.50 9.15 7.71
N VAL A 147 -1.27 8.89 6.65
CA VAL A 147 -2.70 8.53 6.77
C VAL A 147 -2.80 7.12 7.33
N PHE A 148 -2.03 6.16 6.80
CA PHE A 148 -2.02 4.76 7.25
C PHE A 148 -1.62 4.66 8.72
N ASP A 149 -0.59 5.39 9.15
CA ASP A 149 -0.17 5.51 10.56
C ASP A 149 -1.31 5.91 11.51
N SER A 150 -2.33 6.64 11.00
CA SER A 150 -3.38 7.23 11.82
C SER A 150 -4.69 6.45 11.83
N GLU A 151 -4.98 5.72 10.75
CA GLU A 151 -6.27 5.04 10.56
C GLU A 151 -6.18 3.52 10.67
N GLY A 152 -5.00 2.94 10.42
CA GLY A 152 -4.84 1.52 10.15
C GLY A 152 -5.33 1.13 8.74
N VAL A 153 -4.86 -0.01 8.26
CA VAL A 153 -5.10 -0.53 6.91
C VAL A 153 -5.45 -2.01 6.93
N GLU A 154 -6.22 -2.44 5.94
CA GLU A 154 -6.42 -3.85 5.62
C GLU A 154 -5.53 -4.23 4.43
N ILE A 155 -4.49 -5.02 4.68
CA ILE A 155 -3.54 -5.48 3.68
C ILE A 155 -3.88 -6.92 3.30
N ASN A 156 -4.20 -7.11 2.03
CA ASN A 156 -4.43 -8.40 1.41
C ASN A 156 -3.25 -8.73 0.51
N GLY A 157 -2.49 -9.75 0.89
CA GLY A 157 -1.43 -10.37 0.14
C GLY A 157 -1.90 -10.95 -1.20
N SER A 158 -0.95 -11.40 -1.97
CA SER A 158 -1.10 -11.94 -3.29
C SER A 158 -1.23 -13.46 -3.28
N THR A 159 -0.90 -14.11 -4.40
CA THR A 159 -0.84 -15.58 -4.48
C THR A 159 0.58 -16.13 -4.43
N GLY A 160 1.57 -15.24 -4.26
CA GLY A 160 2.99 -15.57 -4.13
C GLY A 160 3.51 -15.19 -2.75
N ALA A 161 4.76 -15.56 -2.45
CA ALA A 161 5.41 -15.22 -1.19
C ALA A 161 5.62 -13.70 -1.06
N ASP A 162 4.86 -13.06 -0.18
CA ASP A 162 4.87 -11.62 0.06
C ASP A 162 5.69 -11.24 1.30
N VAL A 163 6.11 -9.97 1.35
CA VAL A 163 6.60 -9.32 2.57
C VAL A 163 5.60 -8.22 2.92
N ILE A 164 4.86 -8.43 4.01
CA ILE A 164 3.70 -7.64 4.39
C ILE A 164 3.98 -6.99 5.73
N GLY A 165 4.20 -5.67 5.73
CA GLY A 165 4.28 -4.87 6.94
C GLY A 165 3.16 -3.84 6.99
N GLY A 166 2.59 -3.66 8.18
CA GLY A 166 1.68 -2.57 8.49
C GLY A 166 2.38 -1.22 8.67
N TRP A 167 1.62 -0.24 9.17
CA TRP A 167 2.08 1.07 9.64
C TRP A 167 1.83 1.19 11.15
N ALA A 168 1.85 2.40 11.72
CA ALA A 168 1.64 2.58 13.17
C ALA A 168 0.19 2.38 13.65
N GLY A 169 -0.78 2.28 12.72
CA GLY A 169 -2.20 2.05 13.02
C GLY A 169 -2.48 0.61 13.42
N ASP A 170 -3.72 0.31 13.79
CA ASP A 170 -4.13 -1.08 14.06
C ASP A 170 -4.51 -1.74 12.72
N ASP A 171 -3.66 -2.63 12.23
CA ASP A 171 -3.76 -3.17 10.88
C ASP A 171 -4.34 -4.59 10.83
N VAL A 172 -4.91 -4.95 9.69
CA VAL A 172 -5.38 -6.30 9.38
C VAL A 172 -4.58 -6.85 8.22
N LEU A 173 -3.79 -7.89 8.47
CA LEU A 173 -2.84 -8.47 7.52
C LEU A 173 -3.30 -9.88 7.10
N THR A 174 -3.29 -10.15 5.81
CA THR A 174 -3.66 -11.45 5.24
C THR A 174 -2.62 -11.82 4.20
N GLY A 175 -1.95 -12.96 4.31
CA GLY A 175 -0.93 -13.43 3.36
C GLY A 175 -1.53 -14.01 2.06
N ASN A 176 -2.73 -14.57 2.17
CA ASN A 176 -3.45 -15.33 1.16
C ASN A 176 -2.77 -16.63 0.75
N GLY A 177 -1.73 -16.58 -0.08
CA GLY A 177 -1.06 -17.80 -0.49
C GLY A 177 0.37 -17.50 -0.88
N GLY A 178 1.28 -18.33 -0.43
CA GLY A 178 2.68 -17.97 -0.47
C GLY A 178 3.39 -18.66 0.69
N ALA A 179 4.61 -18.24 0.93
CA ALA A 179 5.28 -18.43 2.21
C ALA A 179 5.65 -17.01 2.64
N ASP A 180 4.78 -16.42 3.44
CA ASP A 180 4.72 -14.98 3.61
C ASP A 180 5.54 -14.55 4.83
N THR A 181 6.05 -13.33 4.78
CA THR A 181 6.76 -12.70 5.91
C THR A 181 5.93 -11.52 6.39
N PHE A 182 5.42 -11.59 7.62
CA PHE A 182 4.71 -10.49 8.26
C PHE A 182 5.71 -9.66 9.06
N GLU A 183 5.95 -8.42 8.64
CA GLU A 183 6.96 -7.52 9.20
C GLU A 183 6.34 -6.53 10.20
N PHE A 184 7.01 -6.35 11.34
CA PHE A 184 6.60 -5.40 12.37
C PHE A 184 7.76 -4.48 12.75
N ASP A 185 7.64 -3.17 12.47
CA ASP A 185 8.69 -2.21 12.85
C ASP A 185 8.75 -2.02 14.37
N THR A 186 9.68 -2.75 15.00
CA THR A 186 9.93 -2.66 16.44
C THR A 186 10.71 -1.41 16.87
N SER A 187 11.03 -0.48 15.96
CA SER A 187 11.68 0.80 16.29
C SER A 187 10.72 1.84 16.86
N ALA A 188 9.45 1.74 16.49
CA ALA A 188 8.34 2.57 16.96
C ALA A 188 7.13 1.69 17.31
N SER A 189 5.97 2.32 17.56
CA SER A 189 4.72 1.58 17.73
C SER A 189 4.19 1.16 16.38
N PHE A 190 3.83 -0.12 16.27
CA PHE A 190 3.17 -0.71 15.10
C PHE A 190 1.69 -1.00 15.37
N GLY A 191 1.11 -0.47 16.45
CA GLY A 191 -0.30 -0.71 16.79
C GLY A 191 -0.61 -2.10 17.38
N ASP A 192 -1.90 -2.42 17.40
CA ASP A 192 -2.45 -3.72 17.78
C ASP A 192 -2.98 -4.44 16.53
N ASP A 193 -2.10 -5.19 15.87
CA ASP A 193 -2.34 -5.79 14.56
C ASP A 193 -3.01 -7.17 14.63
N THR A 194 -3.66 -7.53 13.53
CA THR A 194 -4.29 -8.84 13.36
C THR A 194 -3.81 -9.51 12.07
N VAL A 195 -3.19 -10.69 12.18
CA VAL A 195 -2.88 -11.55 11.04
C VAL A 195 -3.97 -12.61 10.91
N THR A 196 -4.59 -12.73 9.74
CA THR A 196 -5.85 -13.50 9.60
C THR A 196 -5.66 -14.95 9.16
N ASP A 197 -4.53 -15.30 8.56
CA ASP A 197 -4.34 -16.59 7.88
C ASP A 197 -2.93 -17.20 8.01
N PHE A 198 -2.18 -16.80 9.04
CA PHE A 198 -0.83 -17.33 9.32
C PHE A 198 -0.78 -18.87 9.31
N ASP A 199 0.04 -19.44 8.43
CA ASP A 199 0.28 -20.89 8.29
C ASP A 199 1.60 -21.30 8.96
N ASP A 200 1.49 -21.93 10.12
CA ASP A 200 2.62 -22.46 10.89
C ASP A 200 3.53 -23.39 10.06
N GLY A 201 4.83 -23.13 10.12
CA GLY A 201 5.85 -23.84 9.34
C GLY A 201 5.94 -23.45 7.86
N THR A 202 5.11 -22.53 7.38
CA THR A 202 5.17 -21.93 6.03
C THR A 202 5.49 -20.44 6.12
N ASP A 203 4.68 -19.69 6.87
CA ASP A 203 4.84 -18.24 7.06
C ASP A 203 5.78 -17.93 8.23
N VAL A 204 6.30 -16.71 8.27
CA VAL A 204 7.16 -16.23 9.36
C VAL A 204 6.78 -14.80 9.78
N LEU A 205 7.12 -14.48 11.03
CA LEU A 205 6.99 -13.16 11.61
C LEU A 205 8.39 -12.52 11.69
N ASP A 206 8.59 -11.38 11.04
CA ASP A 206 9.81 -10.58 11.21
C ASP A 206 9.70 -9.74 12.48
N ILE A 207 9.93 -10.42 13.61
CA ILE A 207 10.04 -9.86 14.95
C ILE A 207 10.88 -10.79 15.83
N ASP A 208 11.79 -10.24 16.64
CA ASP A 208 12.68 -11.07 17.46
C ASP A 208 11.89 -11.89 18.50
N PHE A 209 11.94 -13.22 18.39
CA PHE A 209 11.31 -14.16 19.35
C PHE A 209 11.68 -13.88 20.81
N ALA A 210 12.90 -13.40 21.08
CA ALA A 210 13.34 -13.08 22.44
C ALA A 210 12.72 -11.78 22.99
N SER A 211 12.13 -10.96 22.13
CA SER A 211 11.51 -9.69 22.48
C SER A 211 10.02 -9.78 22.82
N VAL A 212 9.39 -10.93 22.53
CA VAL A 212 7.94 -11.11 22.64
C VAL A 212 7.53 -12.06 23.75
N THR A 213 6.26 -11.98 24.15
CA THR A 213 5.58 -13.03 24.91
C THR A 213 4.39 -13.55 24.13
N ILE A 214 4.18 -14.85 24.14
CA ILE A 214 3.13 -15.53 23.38
C ILE A 214 2.13 -16.16 24.37
N ALA A 215 0.84 -15.94 24.17
CA ALA A 215 -0.23 -16.48 24.99
C ALA A 215 -1.53 -16.68 24.18
N ASP A 216 -2.51 -17.35 24.78
CA ASP A 216 -3.88 -17.42 24.27
C ASP A 216 -4.63 -16.11 24.61
N ASP A 217 -5.39 -15.57 23.65
CA ASP A 217 -6.18 -14.34 23.82
C ASP A 217 -7.52 -14.55 24.57
N GLY A 218 -7.91 -15.81 24.80
CA GLY A 218 -9.17 -16.22 25.41
C GLY A 218 -10.24 -16.66 24.39
N ASP A 219 -10.02 -16.41 23.11
CA ASP A 219 -10.93 -16.73 21.99
C ASP A 219 -10.35 -17.80 21.04
N GLY A 220 -9.19 -18.36 21.39
CA GLY A 220 -8.52 -19.42 20.64
C GLY A 220 -7.56 -18.91 19.56
N ASN A 221 -7.11 -17.66 19.69
CA ASN A 221 -6.06 -17.07 18.85
C ASN A 221 -4.75 -16.95 19.64
N ALA A 222 -3.63 -16.93 18.92
CA ALA A 222 -2.34 -16.63 19.51
C ALA A 222 -2.16 -15.11 19.61
N LEU A 223 -1.92 -14.61 20.82
CA LEU A 223 -1.57 -13.23 21.08
C LEU A 223 -0.07 -13.12 21.35
N ILE A 224 0.60 -12.38 20.48
CA ILE A 224 2.01 -12.04 20.58
C ILE A 224 2.09 -10.61 21.11
N THR A 225 2.77 -10.42 22.23
CA THR A 225 2.93 -9.11 22.87
C THR A 225 4.38 -8.66 22.79
N HIS A 226 4.60 -7.49 22.19
CA HIS A 226 5.87 -6.78 22.18
C HIS A 226 5.74 -5.49 23.03
N ALA A 227 6.86 -4.81 23.28
CA ALA A 227 6.85 -3.54 24.03
C ALA A 227 6.15 -2.39 23.28
N ASN A 228 6.06 -2.49 21.96
CA ASN A 228 5.57 -1.42 21.08
C ASN A 228 4.24 -1.72 20.38
N GLY A 229 3.65 -2.89 20.60
CA GLY A 229 2.44 -3.30 19.93
C GLY A 229 2.09 -4.76 20.25
N THR A 230 0.95 -5.19 19.73
CA THR A 230 0.52 -6.59 19.80
C THR A 230 0.18 -7.13 18.43
N VAL A 231 0.32 -8.44 18.27
CA VAL A 231 -0.06 -9.15 17.05
C VAL A 231 -0.96 -10.30 17.44
N THR A 232 -2.18 -10.32 16.90
CA THR A 232 -3.12 -11.43 17.08
C THR A 232 -3.12 -12.29 15.82
N LEU A 233 -2.75 -13.57 15.95
CA LEU A 233 -2.85 -14.54 14.85
C LEU A 233 -4.18 -15.30 14.97
N THR A 234 -5.13 -14.98 14.09
CA THR A 234 -6.48 -15.55 14.22
C THR A 234 -6.51 -17.03 13.86
N GLY A 235 -7.12 -17.86 14.70
CA GLY A 235 -7.26 -19.29 14.46
C GLY A 235 -5.98 -20.11 14.66
N VAL A 236 -4.89 -19.50 15.12
CA VAL A 236 -3.62 -20.16 15.45
C VAL A 236 -3.60 -20.51 16.94
N ASP A 237 -3.26 -21.76 17.29
CA ASP A 237 -3.01 -22.15 18.68
C ASP A 237 -1.61 -21.67 19.08
N PHE A 238 -1.53 -20.88 20.16
CA PHE A 238 -0.28 -20.32 20.65
C PHE A 238 0.78 -21.38 21.02
N THR A 239 0.37 -22.65 21.21
CA THR A 239 1.27 -23.76 21.50
C THR A 239 1.93 -24.39 20.28
N ASP A 240 1.45 -24.08 19.08
CA ASP A 240 2.07 -24.49 17.83
C ASP A 240 3.27 -23.58 17.48
N LEU A 241 3.25 -22.32 17.93
CA LEU A 241 4.33 -21.36 17.70
C LEU A 241 5.62 -21.69 18.46
N ASP A 242 6.74 -21.67 17.74
CA ASP A 242 8.08 -21.79 18.29
C ASP A 242 9.09 -20.81 17.65
N ALA A 243 10.38 -20.94 17.95
CA ALA A 243 11.39 -20.00 17.48
C ALA A 243 11.65 -20.08 15.96
N SER A 244 11.14 -21.09 15.24
CA SER A 244 11.25 -21.15 13.78
C SER A 244 10.30 -20.23 13.04
N ASP A 245 9.26 -19.76 13.70
CA ASP A 245 8.22 -18.91 13.10
C ASP A 245 8.61 -17.43 13.13
N PHE A 246 9.83 -17.13 13.60
CA PHE A 246 10.36 -15.80 13.81
C PHE A 246 11.73 -15.67 13.15
N VAL A 247 12.02 -14.52 12.54
CA VAL A 247 13.30 -14.25 11.83
C VAL A 247 14.13 -13.13 12.43
#